data_AF-A0A840Z305-F1
#
_entry.id   AF-A0A840Z305-F1
#
_cell.length_a   1.000
_cell.length_b   1.000
_cell.length_c   1.000
_cell.angle_alpha   90.00
_cell.angle_beta   90.00
_cell.angle_gamma   90.00
#
_symmetry.space_group_name_H-M   'P 1'
#
loop_
_entity.id
_entity.type
_entity.pdbx_description
1 polymer ?
#
loop_
_entity_poly.entity_id
_entity_poly.type
_entity_poly.pdbx_seq_one_letter_code
_entity_poly.pdbx_strand_id
1 'polypeptide(L)'
;MATVLSQTRDPAAVSGGYKVDISRGQRIGRVSSEWFSRPDDERYLSLTELYGAVKSRADRATARTVETRNVRVEASRDDPERLALLVPGRDEPLAPTNWSFGQLASLVGAPAGYLRQLPAPLAGINMQHGLLSHRAELMKTLETDDGRTELRAVTGPDYGRYLNSQPVSPAVH
;
A
#
# COMPACT_ATOMS: atom_id res chain seq x y z
N MET A 1 40.00 -48.15 1.27
CA MET A 1 40.11 -48.06 2.75
C MET A 1 40.34 -46.61 3.11
N ALA A 2 39.26 -45.85 3.34
CA ALA A 2 39.32 -44.44 3.71
C ALA A 2 38.86 -44.30 5.17
N THR A 3 39.73 -43.78 6.02
CA THR A 3 39.47 -43.58 7.46
C THR A 3 38.67 -42.29 7.62
N VAL A 4 37.43 -42.39 8.10
CA VAL A 4 36.61 -41.25 8.53
C VAL A 4 36.91 -41.00 10.01
N LEU A 5 37.52 -39.86 10.33
CA LEU A 5 37.63 -39.38 11.71
C LEU A 5 36.30 -38.73 12.10
N SER A 6 35.48 -39.46 12.85
CA SER A 6 34.31 -38.91 13.53
C SER A 6 34.76 -37.92 14.62
N GLN A 7 34.66 -36.63 14.35
CA GLN A 7 34.71 -35.61 15.41
C GLN A 7 33.36 -35.58 16.12
N THR A 8 33.25 -36.32 17.21
CA THR A 8 32.19 -36.13 18.20
C THR A 8 32.38 -34.73 18.79
N ARG A 9 31.54 -33.76 18.39
CA ARG A 9 31.41 -32.50 19.10
C ARG A 9 30.61 -32.77 20.37
N ASP A 10 31.30 -32.79 21.50
CA ASP A 10 30.63 -32.72 22.81
C ASP A 10 29.78 -31.45 22.86
N PRO A 11 28.49 -31.53 23.22
CA PRO A 11 27.72 -30.35 23.55
C PRO A 11 28.28 -29.82 24.87
N ALA A 12 29.13 -28.80 24.82
CA ALA A 12 29.57 -28.10 26.01
C ALA A 12 28.33 -27.67 26.80
N ALA A 13 28.13 -28.26 27.97
CA ALA A 13 27.02 -27.94 28.85
C ALA A 13 27.10 -26.44 29.21
N VAL A 14 26.06 -25.69 28.87
CA VAL A 14 25.90 -24.29 29.27
C VAL A 14 25.78 -24.23 30.80
N SER A 15 26.88 -23.90 31.48
CA SER A 15 27.05 -24.05 32.93
C SER A 15 26.56 -22.86 33.76
N GLY A 16 25.71 -22.00 33.22
CA GLY A 16 25.13 -20.90 34.00
C GLY A 16 24.27 -19.96 33.15
N GLY A 17 23.33 -19.27 33.82
CA GLY A 17 22.48 -18.27 33.19
C GLY A 17 23.31 -17.15 32.56
N TYR A 18 22.92 -16.71 31.36
CA TYR A 18 23.55 -15.59 30.67
C TYR A 18 23.37 -14.30 31.49
N LYS A 19 24.45 -13.76 32.05
CA LYS A 19 24.43 -12.50 32.80
C LYS A 19 24.51 -11.33 31.82
N VAL A 20 23.40 -10.59 31.67
CA VAL A 20 23.34 -9.36 30.89
C VAL A 20 24.05 -8.24 31.65
N ASP A 21 25.10 -7.66 31.06
CA ASP A 21 25.75 -6.44 31.56
C ASP A 21 25.03 -5.20 31.01
N ILE A 22 24.16 -4.61 31.83
CA ILE A 22 23.36 -3.44 31.47
C ILE A 22 24.19 -2.17 31.22
N SER A 23 25.46 -2.13 31.65
CA SER A 23 26.34 -0.97 31.46
C SER A 23 26.93 -0.87 30.04
N ARG A 24 26.87 -1.96 29.27
CA ARG A 24 27.40 -2.03 27.90
C ARG A 24 26.35 -1.70 26.82
N GLY A 25 25.08 -1.55 27.21
CA GLY A 25 23.97 -1.25 26.31
C GLY A 25 23.67 0.25 26.22
N GLN A 26 22.99 0.65 25.15
CA GLN A 26 22.40 1.99 25.00
C GLN A 26 20.88 1.90 24.97
N ARG A 27 20.19 2.92 25.50
CA ARG A 27 18.73 3.03 25.42
C ARG A 27 18.33 3.44 24.00
N ILE A 28 17.76 2.52 23.22
CA ILE A 28 17.19 2.81 21.91
C ILE A 28 15.69 3.11 22.07
N GLY A 29 15.34 4.38 22.28
CA GLY A 29 13.96 4.84 22.46
C GLY A 29 13.18 5.07 21.16
N ARG A 30 13.79 4.82 20.01
CA ARG A 30 13.24 5.14 18.68
C ARG A 30 11.90 4.47 18.43
N VAL A 31 11.79 3.17 18.69
CA VAL A 31 10.56 2.40 18.46
C VAL A 31 9.39 2.96 19.29
N SER A 32 9.63 3.26 20.57
CA SER A 32 8.62 3.87 21.43
C SER A 32 8.22 5.27 20.97
N SER A 33 9.18 6.06 20.48
CA SER A 33 8.94 7.42 19.98
C SER A 33 8.14 7.40 18.67
N GLU A 34 8.49 6.51 17.74
CA GLU A 34 7.78 6.32 16.48
C GLU A 34 6.34 5.86 16.73
N TRP A 35 6.12 4.90 17.64
CA TRP A 35 4.77 4.48 18.03
C TRP A 35 3.98 5.63 18.68
N PHE A 36 4.60 6.38 19.59
CA PHE A 36 3.92 7.48 20.29
C PHE A 36 3.50 8.60 19.33
N SER A 37 4.32 8.88 18.30
CA SER A 37 4.05 9.89 17.29
C SER A 37 2.95 9.53 16.28
N ARG A 38 2.49 8.28 16.26
CA ARG A 38 1.39 7.89 15.37
C ARG A 38 0.07 8.51 15.84
N PRO A 39 -0.82 8.86 14.89
CA PRO A 39 -2.18 9.27 15.24
C PRO A 39 -2.95 8.10 15.88
N ASP A 40 -4.01 8.42 16.62
CA ASP A 40 -4.77 7.45 17.43
C ASP A 40 -5.28 6.25 16.64
N ASP A 41 -5.72 6.48 15.40
CA ASP A 41 -6.24 5.47 14.48
C ASP A 41 -5.17 4.51 13.93
N GLU A 42 -3.89 4.81 14.16
CA GLU A 42 -2.74 3.96 13.82
C GLU A 42 -2.02 3.38 15.05
N ARG A 43 -2.54 3.64 16.27
CA ARG A 43 -1.99 3.10 17.53
C ARG A 43 -2.88 1.98 18.06
N TYR A 44 -2.40 0.75 17.96
CA TYR A 44 -3.10 -0.43 18.48
C TYR A 44 -2.42 -0.94 19.76
N LEU A 45 -3.20 -1.27 20.79
CA LEU A 45 -2.72 -1.75 22.08
C LEU A 45 -2.60 -3.27 22.12
N SER A 46 -3.16 -3.98 21.13
CA SER A 46 -3.02 -5.43 20.97
C SER A 46 -2.94 -5.86 19.51
N LEU A 47 -2.40 -7.07 19.28
CA LEU A 47 -2.41 -7.71 17.96
C LEU A 47 -3.83 -8.00 17.46
N THR A 48 -4.77 -8.28 18.37
CA THR A 48 -6.19 -8.49 18.03
C THR A 48 -6.83 -7.22 17.50
N GLU A 49 -6.56 -6.07 18.13
CA GLU A 49 -7.03 -4.76 17.66
C GLU A 49 -6.42 -4.39 16.31
N LEU A 50 -5.11 -4.58 16.15
CA LEU A 50 -4.43 -4.39 14.87
C LEU A 50 -5.07 -5.28 13.79
N TYR A 51 -5.26 -6.57 14.07
CA TYR A 51 -5.89 -7.52 13.15
C TYR A 51 -7.31 -7.08 12.78
N GLY A 52 -8.12 -6.70 13.77
CA GLY A 52 -9.47 -6.19 13.56
C GLY A 52 -9.49 -4.97 12.64
N ALA A 53 -8.59 -4.01 12.86
CA ALA A 53 -8.48 -2.80 12.03
C ALA A 53 -8.08 -3.12 10.58
N VAL A 54 -7.05 -3.95 10.37
CA VAL A 54 -6.61 -4.30 9.01
C VAL A 54 -7.61 -5.20 8.28
N LYS A 55 -8.29 -6.10 9.00
CA LYS A 55 -9.34 -6.96 8.45
C LYS A 55 -10.55 -6.12 8.06
N SER A 56 -11.00 -5.22 8.92
CA SER A 56 -12.12 -4.32 8.62
C SER A 56 -11.85 -3.47 7.38
N ARG A 57 -10.63 -2.95 7.23
CA ARG A 57 -10.21 -2.22 6.03
C ARG A 57 -10.18 -3.12 4.79
N ALA A 58 -9.73 -4.36 4.93
CA ALA A 58 -9.71 -5.34 3.84
C ALA A 58 -11.12 -5.72 3.39
N ASP A 59 -12.05 -5.94 4.33
CA ASP A 59 -13.42 -6.35 4.05
C ASP A 59 -14.22 -5.24 3.33
N ARG A 60 -13.86 -3.96 3.55
CA ARG A 60 -14.42 -2.80 2.83
C ARG A 60 -13.70 -2.50 1.51
N ALA A 61 -12.59 -3.16 1.22
CA ALA A 61 -11.82 -2.89 0.02
C ALA A 61 -12.37 -3.69 -1.17
N THR A 62 -12.54 -3.03 -2.31
CA THR A 62 -12.91 -3.68 -3.56
C THR A 62 -11.79 -3.51 -4.58
N ALA A 63 -11.41 -4.61 -5.24
CA ALA A 63 -10.47 -4.57 -6.36
C ALA A 63 -11.20 -4.82 -7.67
N ARG A 64 -10.88 -4.05 -8.72
CA ARG A 64 -11.46 -4.23 -10.06
C ARG A 64 -10.37 -4.17 -11.10
N THR A 65 -10.49 -5.00 -12.13
CA THR A 65 -9.71 -4.86 -13.36
C THR A 65 -10.60 -4.19 -14.38
N VAL A 66 -10.17 -3.05 -14.91
CA VAL A 66 -10.96 -2.25 -15.85
C VAL A 66 -10.12 -1.86 -17.04
N GLU A 67 -10.78 -1.62 -18.17
CA GLU A 67 -10.12 -1.04 -19.32
C GLU A 67 -9.73 0.41 -19.07
N THR A 68 -8.44 0.73 -19.23
CA THR A 68 -7.89 2.05 -18.93
C THR A 68 -8.58 3.14 -19.74
N ARG A 69 -8.87 2.87 -21.03
CA ARG A 69 -9.56 3.80 -21.95
C ARG A 69 -11.01 4.11 -21.54
N ASN A 70 -11.64 3.24 -20.75
CA ASN A 70 -13.02 3.41 -20.31
C ASN A 70 -13.12 4.20 -19.00
N VAL A 71 -11.99 4.47 -18.32
CA VAL A 71 -11.97 5.32 -17.15
C VAL A 71 -12.00 6.79 -17.55
N ARG A 72 -12.93 7.52 -16.96
CA ARG A 72 -13.11 8.95 -17.21
C ARG A 72 -12.65 9.76 -16.01
N VAL A 73 -12.04 10.90 -16.27
CA VAL A 73 -11.62 11.86 -15.25
C VAL A 73 -12.62 13.00 -15.21
N GLU A 74 -13.17 13.25 -14.03
CA GLU A 74 -14.09 14.35 -13.77
C GLU A 74 -13.39 15.41 -12.92
N ALA A 75 -13.42 16.66 -13.39
CA ALA A 75 -12.96 17.84 -12.68
C ALA A 75 -13.71 19.06 -13.19
N SER A 76 -14.09 19.99 -12.30
CA SER A 76 -14.83 21.20 -12.64
C SER A 76 -13.98 22.46 -12.42
N ARG A 77 -14.24 23.49 -13.23
CA ARG A 77 -13.63 24.82 -13.02
C ARG A 77 -14.15 25.50 -11.76
N ASP A 78 -15.35 25.14 -11.33
CA ASP A 78 -15.99 25.70 -10.13
C ASP A 78 -15.42 25.11 -8.83
N ASP A 79 -14.69 23.99 -8.93
CA ASP A 79 -14.02 23.32 -7.81
C ASP A 79 -12.60 22.88 -8.23
N PRO A 80 -11.64 23.82 -8.24
CA PRO A 80 -10.30 23.60 -8.81
C PRO A 80 -9.45 22.62 -8.00
N GLU A 81 -9.88 22.21 -6.81
CA GLU A 81 -9.15 21.26 -5.96
C GLU A 81 -9.69 19.83 -6.10
N ARG A 82 -10.84 19.65 -6.76
CA ARG A 82 -11.53 18.36 -6.83
C ARG A 82 -11.34 17.67 -8.18
N LEU A 83 -10.77 16.47 -8.10
CA LEU A 83 -10.66 15.52 -9.20
C LEU A 83 -11.21 14.17 -8.75
N ALA A 84 -11.97 13.52 -9.61
CA ALA A 84 -12.50 12.17 -9.39
C ALA A 84 -12.41 11.32 -10.66
N LEU A 85 -12.53 10.00 -10.49
CA LEU A 85 -12.56 9.03 -11.58
C LEU A 85 -13.91 8.34 -11.65
N LEU A 86 -14.45 8.25 -12.85
CA LEU A 86 -15.58 7.39 -13.15
C LEU A 86 -15.02 6.09 -13.71
N VAL A 87 -15.22 5.00 -12.96
CA VAL A 87 -14.67 3.68 -13.27
C VAL A 87 -15.81 2.74 -13.67
N PRO A 88 -15.70 1.99 -14.78
CA PRO A 88 -16.73 1.04 -15.19
C PRO A 88 -17.11 0.04 -14.10
N GLY A 89 -18.40 -0.20 -13.94
CA GLY A 89 -18.93 -1.10 -12.90
C GLY A 89 -19.02 -0.45 -11.51
N ARG A 90 -18.88 0.88 -11.42
CA ARG A 90 -19.13 1.68 -10.23
C ARG A 90 -19.89 2.96 -10.59
N ASP A 91 -20.94 3.25 -9.83
CA ASP A 91 -21.77 4.45 -10.04
C ASP A 91 -21.16 5.70 -9.38
N GLU A 92 -20.52 5.52 -8.23
CA GLU A 92 -19.93 6.61 -7.45
C GLU A 92 -18.53 7.00 -7.97
N PRO A 93 -18.24 8.31 -8.10
CA PRO A 93 -16.91 8.78 -8.45
C PRO A 93 -15.87 8.42 -7.38
N LEU A 94 -14.69 8.00 -7.84
CA LEU A 94 -13.56 7.64 -7.01
C LEU A 94 -12.60 8.81 -6.87
N ALA A 95 -12.42 9.29 -5.65
CA ALA A 95 -11.40 10.30 -5.40
C ALA A 95 -10.02 9.65 -5.22
N PRO A 96 -9.00 10.03 -6.00
CA PRO A 96 -7.65 9.54 -5.78
C PRO A 96 -7.05 10.15 -4.51
N THR A 97 -6.41 9.31 -3.71
CA THR A 97 -5.45 9.75 -2.69
C THR A 97 -4.21 10.34 -3.37
N ASN A 98 -3.38 11.07 -2.62
CA ASN A 98 -2.10 11.59 -3.13
C ASN A 98 -1.20 10.45 -3.68
N TRP A 99 -1.24 9.28 -3.03
CA TRP A 99 -0.54 8.08 -3.46
C TRP A 99 -1.09 7.53 -4.79
N SER A 100 -2.39 7.24 -4.86
CA SER A 100 -2.98 6.65 -6.07
C SER A 100 -3.00 7.62 -7.26
N PHE A 101 -3.08 8.92 -7.01
CA PHE A 101 -2.84 9.95 -8.03
C PHE A 101 -1.44 9.82 -8.64
N GLY A 102 -0.42 9.65 -7.78
CA GLY A 102 0.95 9.40 -8.24
C GLY A 102 1.08 8.12 -9.04
N GLN A 103 0.35 7.06 -8.66
CA GLN A 103 0.32 5.81 -9.42
C GLN A 103 -0.35 5.96 -10.78
N LEU A 104 -1.47 6.68 -10.87
CA LEU A 104 -2.14 6.99 -12.14
C LEU A 104 -1.24 7.80 -13.08
N ALA A 105 -0.61 8.85 -12.56
CA ALA A 105 0.32 9.66 -13.33
C ALA A 105 1.46 8.80 -13.89
N SER A 106 2.07 7.96 -13.05
CA SER A 106 3.12 7.03 -13.48
C SER A 106 2.61 6.00 -14.51
N LEU A 107 1.39 5.48 -14.34
CA LEU A 107 0.77 4.55 -15.29
C LEU A 107 0.67 5.17 -16.69
N VAL A 108 0.27 6.44 -16.77
CA VAL A 108 0.13 7.15 -18.05
C VAL A 108 1.39 7.87 -18.52
N GLY A 109 2.52 7.71 -17.82
CA GLY A 109 3.81 8.33 -18.17
C GLY A 109 3.89 9.85 -17.90
N ALA A 110 3.03 10.38 -17.03
CA ALA A 110 2.97 11.80 -16.69
C ALA A 110 3.74 12.13 -15.38
N PRO A 111 4.35 13.32 -15.28
CA PRO A 111 5.05 13.75 -14.08
C PRO A 111 4.06 14.16 -12.97
N ALA A 112 3.87 13.28 -11.97
CA ALA A 112 2.92 13.49 -10.87
C ALA A 112 3.12 14.80 -10.10
N GLY A 113 4.39 15.21 -9.87
CA GLY A 113 4.70 16.45 -9.15
C GLY A 113 4.20 17.69 -9.89
N TYR A 114 4.34 17.72 -11.21
CA TYR A 114 3.83 18.80 -12.05
C TYR A 114 2.29 18.80 -12.07
N LEU A 115 1.65 17.64 -12.27
CA LEU A 115 0.18 17.57 -12.31
C LEU A 115 -0.48 18.02 -11.01
N ARG A 116 0.15 17.81 -9.85
CA ARG A 116 -0.35 18.28 -8.54
C ARG A 116 -0.31 19.79 -8.37
N GLN A 117 0.51 20.50 -9.14
CA GLN A 117 0.60 21.97 -9.10
C GLN A 117 -0.45 22.62 -10.01
N LEU A 118 -1.12 21.84 -10.85
CA LEU A 118 -2.16 22.33 -11.74
C LEU A 118 -3.52 22.31 -11.03
N PRO A 119 -4.42 23.26 -11.35
CA PRO A 119 -5.83 23.13 -11.04
C PRO A 119 -6.39 21.80 -11.57
N ALA A 120 -7.31 21.19 -10.81
CA ALA A 120 -7.91 19.90 -11.11
C ALA A 120 -8.42 19.75 -12.55
N PRO A 121 -9.03 20.76 -13.21
CA PRO A 121 -9.41 20.65 -14.63
C PRO A 121 -8.24 20.41 -15.57
N LEU A 122 -7.10 21.09 -15.36
CA LEU A 122 -5.91 20.92 -16.19
C LEU A 122 -5.22 19.60 -15.90
N ALA A 123 -5.10 19.23 -14.62
CA ALA A 123 -4.61 17.91 -14.24
C ALA A 123 -5.48 16.80 -14.84
N GLY A 124 -6.80 16.96 -14.80
CA GLY A 124 -7.78 16.01 -15.30
C GLY A 124 -7.73 15.81 -16.81
N ILE A 125 -7.60 16.87 -17.60
CA ILE A 125 -7.43 16.78 -19.06
C ILE A 125 -6.15 16.02 -19.43
N ASN A 126 -5.03 16.34 -18.78
CA ASN A 126 -3.76 15.66 -19.02
C ASN A 126 -3.82 14.19 -18.62
N MET A 127 -4.45 13.89 -17.48
CA MET A 127 -4.67 12.52 -17.02
C MET A 127 -5.58 11.73 -17.98
N GLN A 128 -6.69 12.33 -18.42
CA GLN A 128 -7.62 11.71 -19.36
C GLN A 128 -6.94 11.38 -20.69
N HIS A 129 -6.13 12.30 -21.21
CA HIS A 129 -5.35 12.07 -22.43
C HIS A 129 -4.40 10.87 -22.27
N GLY A 130 -3.72 10.80 -21.13
CA GLY A 130 -2.85 9.69 -20.78
C GLY A 130 -3.57 8.34 -20.71
N LEU A 131 -4.76 8.30 -20.07
CA LEU A 131 -5.57 7.08 -19.95
C LEU A 131 -6.08 6.57 -21.31
N LEU A 132 -6.47 7.48 -22.20
CA LEU A 132 -6.91 7.13 -23.57
C LEU A 132 -5.77 6.60 -24.45
N SER A 133 -4.54 7.08 -24.21
CA SER A 133 -3.35 6.71 -24.99
C SER A 133 -2.55 5.57 -24.35
N HIS A 134 -3.00 5.04 -23.22
CA HIS A 134 -2.27 4.05 -22.45
C HIS A 134 -2.20 2.72 -23.21
N ARG A 135 -0.98 2.19 -23.39
CA ARG A 135 -0.73 0.98 -24.18
C ARG A 135 -1.24 -0.29 -23.52
N ALA A 136 -1.21 -0.37 -22.19
CA ALA A 136 -1.80 -1.50 -21.49
C ALA A 136 -3.32 -1.29 -21.46
N GLU A 137 -4.07 -2.25 -22.00
CA GLU A 137 -5.52 -2.09 -22.12
C GLU A 137 -6.22 -2.09 -20.76
N LEU A 138 -5.62 -2.71 -19.74
CA LEU A 138 -6.22 -2.92 -18.43
C LEU A 138 -5.40 -2.28 -17.31
N MET A 139 -6.09 -1.84 -16.27
CA MET A 139 -5.50 -1.51 -14.96
C MET A 139 -6.32 -2.11 -13.83
N LYS A 140 -5.67 -2.30 -12.67
CA LYS A 140 -6.32 -2.72 -11.44
C LYS A 140 -6.48 -1.55 -10.48
N THR A 141 -7.70 -1.34 -9.99
CA THR A 141 -8.04 -0.39 -8.93
C THR A 141 -8.12 -1.11 -7.59
N LEU A 142 -7.75 -0.41 -6.52
CA LEU A 142 -8.10 -0.75 -5.15
C LEU A 142 -8.92 0.40 -4.58
N GLU A 143 -10.16 0.12 -4.24
CA GLU A 143 -11.18 1.06 -3.83
C GLU A 143 -11.53 0.80 -2.37
N THR A 144 -11.80 1.85 -1.61
CA THR A 144 -12.36 1.71 -0.26
C THR A 144 -13.48 2.70 -0.08
N ASP A 145 -14.45 2.29 0.74
CA ASP A 145 -15.50 3.16 1.22
C ASP A 145 -15.31 3.37 2.73
N ASP A 146 -14.92 4.59 3.10
CA ASP A 146 -14.72 5.03 4.48
C ASP A 146 -15.21 6.48 4.63
N GLY A 147 -16.50 6.68 4.35
CA GLY A 147 -17.18 7.98 4.38
C GLY A 147 -17.16 8.74 3.04
N ARG A 148 -16.10 8.56 2.25
CA ARG A 148 -16.07 8.88 0.82
C ARG A 148 -15.47 7.71 0.07
N THR A 149 -15.89 7.53 -1.18
CA THR A 149 -15.29 6.53 -2.03
C THR A 149 -13.92 6.99 -2.53
N GLU A 150 -12.88 6.28 -2.10
CA GLU A 150 -11.49 6.58 -2.43
C GLU A 150 -10.87 5.51 -3.29
N LEU A 151 -10.06 5.96 -4.24
CA LEU A 151 -9.09 5.13 -4.92
C LEU A 151 -7.80 5.10 -4.08
N ARG A 152 -7.51 3.96 -3.47
CA ARG A 152 -6.34 3.77 -2.61
C ARG A 152 -5.11 3.32 -3.38
N ALA A 153 -5.29 2.60 -4.48
CA ALA A 153 -4.19 2.23 -5.35
C ALA A 153 -4.61 1.98 -6.80
N VAL A 154 -3.64 2.17 -7.70
CA VAL A 154 -3.73 1.77 -9.11
C VAL A 154 -2.47 1.00 -9.48
N THR A 155 -2.64 -0.13 -10.15
CA THR A 155 -1.52 -0.98 -10.59
C THR A 155 -1.81 -1.57 -11.97
N GLY A 156 -0.79 -2.17 -12.59
CA GLY A 156 -1.00 -3.00 -13.78
C GLY A 156 -1.89 -4.22 -13.48
N PRO A 157 -2.44 -4.87 -14.53
CA PRO A 157 -3.40 -5.96 -14.39
C PRO A 157 -2.79 -7.22 -13.77
N ASP A 158 -1.49 -7.44 -13.96
CA ASP A 158 -0.79 -8.62 -13.44
C ASP A 158 -0.28 -8.44 -12.01
N TYR A 159 -0.41 -7.24 -11.44
CA TYR A 159 0.06 -6.98 -10.09
C TYR A 159 -0.87 -7.65 -9.06
N GLY A 160 -0.34 -8.63 -8.33
CA GLY A 160 -1.00 -9.23 -7.18
C GLY A 160 -0.81 -8.38 -5.92
N ARG A 161 -1.85 -8.24 -5.11
CA ARG A 161 -1.77 -7.61 -3.79
C ARG A 161 -2.11 -8.61 -2.71
N TYR A 162 -1.24 -8.72 -1.71
CA TYR A 162 -1.54 -9.37 -0.44
C TYR A 162 -2.14 -8.36 0.52
N LEU A 163 -3.23 -8.73 1.18
CA LEU A 163 -3.89 -7.89 2.19
C LEU A 163 -3.17 -8.07 3.53
N ASN A 164 -3.06 -7.00 4.31
CA ASN A 164 -2.41 -7.06 5.63
C ASN A 164 -3.12 -8.02 6.61
N SER A 165 -4.39 -8.32 6.38
CA SER A 165 -5.17 -9.30 7.15
C SER A 165 -4.93 -10.75 6.72
N GLN A 166 -4.29 -10.97 5.57
CA GLN A 166 -4.02 -12.31 5.06
C GLN A 166 -2.77 -12.88 5.74
N PRO A 167 -2.82 -14.14 6.21
CA PRO A 167 -1.62 -14.83 6.63
C PRO A 167 -0.70 -15.02 5.43
N VAL A 168 0.57 -14.65 5.57
CA VAL A 168 1.60 -15.00 4.59
C VAL A 168 2.03 -16.43 4.90
N SER A 169 1.53 -17.40 4.13
CA SER A 169 2.17 -18.71 4.10
C SER A 169 3.54 -18.57 3.42
N PRO A 170 4.63 -19.14 3.99
CA PRO A 170 5.86 -19.31 3.24
C PRO A 170 5.60 -20.38 2.17
N ALA A 171 5.01 -19.99 1.04
CA ALA A 171 4.91 -20.85 -0.12
C ALA A 171 6.27 -20.86 -0.83
N VAL A 172 6.85 -22.06 -0.88
CA VAL A 172 8.10 -22.44 -1.54
C VAL A 172 8.13 -21.90 -2.98
N HIS A 173 9.21 -21.20 -3.32
CA HIS A 173 9.58 -20.86 -4.70
C HIS A 173 9.96 -22.10 -5.50
#